data_AF-A0A3A1NIU4-F1
#
_entry.id   AF-A0A3A1NIU4-F1
#
_cell.length_a   1.000
_cell.length_b   1.000
_cell.length_c   1.000
_cell.angle_alpha   90.00
_cell.angle_beta   90.00
_cell.angle_gamma   90.00
#
_symmetry.space_group_name_H-M   'P 1'
#
loop_
_entity.id
_entity.type
_entity.pdbx_description
1 polymer ?
#
loop_
_entity_poly.entity_id
_entity_poly.type
_entity_poly.pdbx_seq_one_letter_code
_entity_poly.pdbx_strand_id
1 'polypeptide(L)'
;MKKLFSGISIIIFGFLISCDHEDDLKNFDYDAFPIEGTWKLTAAFISDGGPQYWTDVEDGEEIQFQGNGNFSSDRYSECTTGAFLVDDGNLTLEYDCEGFETGTENDEGLITYKVDYGKNEILLTPTSIACYEGCSYKYVRTGI
;
A
#
# COMPACT_ATOMS: atom_id res chain seq x y z
N MET A 1 -66.79 -34.62 4.64
CA MET A 1 -65.55 -34.91 5.39
C MET A 1 -64.46 -33.97 4.90
N LYS A 2 -63.84 -33.20 5.81
CA LYS A 2 -62.40 -32.86 5.88
C LYS A 2 -61.73 -32.35 4.57
N LYS A 3 -61.15 -31.16 4.44
CA LYS A 3 -60.54 -30.21 5.39
C LYS A 3 -60.29 -28.86 4.66
N LEU A 4 -60.49 -27.77 5.39
CA LEU A 4 -59.89 -26.45 5.17
C LEU A 4 -58.36 -26.53 5.41
N PHE A 5 -57.54 -25.90 4.57
CA PHE A 5 -56.20 -25.33 4.87
C PHE A 5 -55.87 -24.40 3.69
N SER A 6 -56.20 -23.10 3.71
CA SER A 6 -55.43 -22.01 4.34
C SER A 6 -53.94 -22.36 4.49
N GLY A 7 -53.15 -21.96 3.50
CA GLY A 7 -51.69 -22.06 3.49
C GLY A 7 -51.12 -20.71 3.12
N ILE A 8 -50.63 -20.03 4.15
CA ILE A 8 -50.00 -18.71 4.16
C ILE A 8 -48.84 -18.63 3.16
N SER A 9 -48.81 -17.53 2.39
CA SER A 9 -47.67 -17.10 1.59
C SER A 9 -46.47 -16.85 2.51
N ILE A 10 -45.40 -17.63 2.35
CA ILE A 10 -44.10 -17.33 2.95
C ILE A 10 -43.14 -17.08 1.79
N ILE A 11 -43.04 -15.81 1.41
CA ILE A 11 -41.96 -15.28 0.60
C ILE A 11 -40.72 -15.36 1.49
N ILE A 12 -39.87 -16.36 1.27
CA ILE A 12 -38.53 -16.42 1.85
C ILE A 12 -37.68 -15.42 1.06
N PHE A 13 -37.72 -14.16 1.52
CA PHE A 13 -36.77 -13.14 1.12
C PHE A 13 -35.45 -13.48 1.83
N GLY A 14 -34.62 -14.28 1.16
CA GLY A 14 -33.26 -14.54 1.61
C GLY A 14 -32.49 -13.23 1.59
N PHE A 15 -32.28 -12.65 2.76
CA PHE A 15 -31.30 -11.60 2.96
C PHE A 15 -29.94 -12.14 2.49
N LEU A 16 -29.52 -11.69 1.32
CA LEU A 16 -28.11 -11.69 0.94
C LEU A 16 -27.44 -10.72 1.91
N ILE A 17 -26.92 -11.26 3.02
CA ILE A 17 -25.94 -10.54 3.83
C ILE A 17 -24.66 -10.55 2.99
N SER A 18 -24.58 -9.61 2.05
CA SER A 18 -23.33 -9.23 1.42
C SER A 18 -22.47 -8.66 2.54
N CYS A 19 -21.42 -9.37 2.90
CA CYS A 19 -20.39 -8.86 3.78
C CYS A 19 -19.62 -7.84 2.95
N ASP A 20 -20.08 -6.58 2.97
CA ASP A 20 -19.36 -5.47 2.34
C ASP A 20 -18.17 -5.15 3.26
N HIS A 21 -17.03 -5.78 2.97
CA HIS A 21 -15.74 -5.31 3.43
C HIS A 21 -14.88 -5.02 2.21
N GLU A 22 -15.43 -4.22 1.30
CA GLU A 22 -14.74 -3.72 0.13
C GLU A 22 -15.09 -2.24 -0.05
N ASP A 23 -14.89 -1.43 0.99
CA ASP A 23 -15.25 -0.01 0.98
C ASP A 23 -14.07 0.97 1.08
N ASP A 24 -12.84 0.50 1.29
CA ASP A 24 -11.68 1.40 1.42
C ASP A 24 -10.91 1.64 0.11
N LEU A 25 -11.19 0.92 -0.98
CA LEU A 25 -10.39 0.98 -2.22
C LEU A 25 -11.16 1.40 -3.49
N LYS A 26 -12.43 1.82 -3.37
CA LYS A 26 -13.31 2.08 -4.54
C LYS A 26 -13.24 3.49 -5.13
N ASN A 27 -12.21 4.28 -4.84
CA ASN A 27 -12.13 5.67 -5.30
C ASN A 27 -10.73 6.07 -5.76
N PHE A 28 -10.09 5.25 -6.60
CA PHE A 28 -8.78 5.58 -7.17
C PHE A 28 -8.89 6.02 -8.62
N ASP A 29 -8.55 7.29 -8.82
CA ASP A 29 -8.26 7.89 -10.12
C ASP A 29 -6.75 7.76 -10.35
N TYR A 30 -6.37 6.82 -11.22
CA TYR A 30 -4.97 6.52 -11.55
C TYR A 30 -4.26 7.68 -12.26
N ASP A 31 -5.00 8.71 -12.74
CA ASP A 31 -4.45 9.86 -13.45
C ASP A 31 -4.25 11.11 -12.57
N ALA A 32 -4.60 11.08 -11.27
CA ALA A 32 -4.87 12.31 -10.52
C ALA A 32 -4.12 12.56 -9.19
N PHE A 33 -3.04 11.84 -8.86
CA PHE A 33 -2.25 12.23 -7.68
C PHE A 33 -0.74 12.30 -7.92
N PRO A 34 -0.15 13.51 -7.95
CA PRO A 34 1.30 13.64 -7.88
C PRO A 34 1.78 12.98 -6.57
N ILE A 35 2.72 12.05 -6.68
CA ILE A 35 3.34 11.39 -5.52
C ILE A 35 4.15 12.40 -4.67
N GLU A 36 4.45 13.56 -5.25
CA GLU A 36 5.15 14.68 -4.63
C GLU A 36 4.55 15.07 -3.28
N GLY A 37 5.42 15.30 -2.30
CA GLY A 37 5.09 15.62 -0.92
C GLY A 37 5.84 14.74 0.08
N THR A 38 5.52 14.93 1.36
CA THR A 38 6.12 14.19 2.46
C THR A 38 5.15 13.13 2.99
N TRP A 39 5.66 11.91 3.18
CA TRP A 39 4.91 10.73 3.56
C TRP A 39 5.58 10.03 4.74
N LYS A 40 4.81 9.69 5.77
CA LYS A 40 5.28 8.99 6.98
C LYS A 40 4.78 7.55 6.97
N LEU A 41 5.65 6.56 7.20
CA LEU A 41 5.23 5.18 7.40
C LEU A 41 4.42 5.10 8.70
N THR A 42 3.18 4.59 8.62
CA THR A 42 2.28 4.48 9.78
C THR A 42 1.86 3.06 10.08
N ALA A 43 1.92 2.15 9.09
CA ALA A 43 1.62 0.75 9.32
C ALA A 43 2.36 -0.16 8.33
N ALA A 44 2.65 -1.38 8.79
CA ALA A 44 3.22 -2.43 7.96
C ALA A 44 2.36 -3.69 8.04
N PHE A 45 2.26 -4.38 6.91
CA PHE A 45 1.74 -5.73 6.80
C PHE A 45 2.91 -6.61 6.39
N ILE A 46 3.33 -7.52 7.26
CA ILE A 46 4.44 -8.44 7.02
C ILE A 46 4.00 -9.80 7.52
N SER A 47 4.19 -10.84 6.72
CA SER A 47 3.92 -12.22 7.14
C SER A 47 5.16 -13.10 7.08
N ASP A 48 5.32 -13.92 8.11
CA ASP A 48 6.37 -14.92 8.32
C ASP A 48 5.81 -16.31 8.69
N GLY A 49 4.60 -16.63 8.23
CA GLY A 49 3.95 -17.94 8.42
C GLY A 49 2.89 -18.00 9.51
N GLY A 50 2.56 -16.85 10.11
CA GLY A 50 1.47 -16.68 11.10
C GLY A 50 0.24 -15.95 10.57
N PRO A 51 -0.82 -15.81 11.40
CA PRO A 51 -1.98 -14.99 11.05
C PRO A 51 -1.57 -13.53 10.82
N GLN A 52 -2.12 -12.92 9.77
CA GLN A 52 -1.59 -11.69 9.19
C GLN A 52 -2.48 -10.49 9.52
N TYR A 53 -1.87 -9.41 10.01
CA TYR A 53 -2.58 -8.19 10.37
C TYR A 53 -1.72 -6.97 10.06
N TRP A 54 -2.38 -5.86 9.74
CA TRP A 54 -1.74 -4.56 9.76
C TRP A 54 -1.28 -4.23 11.19
N THR A 55 -0.02 -3.86 11.33
CA THR A 55 0.58 -3.43 12.60
C THR A 55 1.00 -1.98 12.46
N ASP A 56 0.61 -1.15 13.43
CA ASP A 56 1.01 0.25 13.48
C ASP A 56 2.54 0.35 13.66
N VAL A 57 3.15 1.29 12.96
CA VAL A 57 4.57 1.60 13.07
C VAL A 57 4.70 2.94 13.80
N GLU A 58 5.15 2.88 15.05
CA GLU A 58 5.53 4.07 15.81
C GLU A 58 6.86 4.61 15.24
N ASP A 59 6.92 5.92 15.02
CA ASP A 59 8.11 6.62 14.50
C ASP A 59 8.68 6.05 13.18
N GLY A 60 7.82 5.59 12.26
CA GLY A 60 8.23 5.06 10.95
C GLY A 60 8.99 6.07 10.10
N GLU A 61 9.70 5.65 9.05
CA GLU A 61 10.47 6.57 8.21
C GLU A 61 9.59 7.61 7.50
N GLU A 62 10.19 8.75 7.17
CA GLU A 62 9.66 9.73 6.24
C GLU A 62 10.31 9.57 4.86
N ILE A 63 9.52 9.78 3.82
CA ILE A 63 9.96 9.89 2.44
C ILE A 63 9.37 11.17 1.85
N GLN A 64 10.22 12.02 1.29
CA GLN A 64 9.80 13.22 0.57
C GLN A 64 10.09 13.04 -0.93
N PHE A 65 9.05 13.10 -1.75
CA PHE A 65 9.15 13.10 -3.20
C PHE A 65 9.08 14.54 -3.73
N GLN A 66 10.07 14.95 -4.53
CA GLN A 66 10.18 16.30 -5.08
C GLN A 66 9.79 16.31 -6.56
N GLY A 67 9.19 17.40 -7.05
CA GLY A 67 8.72 17.51 -8.44
C GLY A 67 9.82 17.55 -9.52
N ASN A 68 11.09 17.41 -9.13
CA ASN A 68 12.23 17.27 -10.05
C ASN A 68 12.67 15.80 -10.25
N GLY A 69 11.96 14.83 -9.64
CA GLY A 69 12.31 13.41 -9.72
C GLY A 69 13.31 12.95 -8.64
N ASN A 70 13.63 13.79 -7.66
CA ASN A 70 14.48 13.40 -6.53
C ASN A 70 13.62 13.07 -5.30
N PHE A 71 14.13 12.18 -4.45
CA PHE A 71 13.54 11.94 -3.14
C PHE A 71 14.58 12.10 -2.03
N SER A 72 14.09 12.27 -0.81
CA SER A 72 14.88 12.08 0.40
C SER A 72 14.14 11.21 1.40
N SER A 73 14.85 10.44 2.21
CA SER A 73 14.29 9.61 3.26
C SER A 73 15.23 9.48 4.46
N ASP A 74 14.68 9.28 5.65
CA ASP A 74 15.42 8.98 6.88
C ASP A 74 15.50 7.46 7.19
N ARG A 75 15.03 6.60 6.27
CA ARG A 75 15.07 5.14 6.42
C ARG A 75 16.48 4.59 6.64
N TYR A 76 17.47 5.19 5.98
CA TYR A 76 18.87 4.81 6.08
C TYR A 76 19.71 6.03 6.44
N SER A 77 20.43 5.96 7.55
CA SER A 77 21.21 7.10 8.05
C SER A 77 22.45 7.41 7.18
N GLU A 78 22.91 6.40 6.46
CA GLU A 78 24.11 6.41 5.62
C GLU A 78 23.82 6.93 4.20
N CYS A 79 22.58 6.84 3.74
CA CYS A 79 22.14 7.37 2.46
C CYS A 79 20.69 7.85 2.50
N THR A 80 20.51 9.16 2.39
CA THR A 80 19.21 9.81 2.61
C THR A 80 18.60 10.40 1.36
N THR A 81 19.24 10.28 0.20
CA THR A 81 18.82 10.91 -1.06
C THR A 81 18.88 9.94 -2.22
N GLY A 82 18.16 10.27 -3.29
CA GLY A 82 18.17 9.51 -4.52
C GLY A 82 17.23 10.07 -5.57
N ALA A 83 17.07 9.32 -6.65
CA ALA A 83 16.09 9.58 -7.70
C ALA A 83 14.90 8.62 -7.57
N PHE A 84 13.72 9.09 -7.95
CA PHE A 84 12.53 8.25 -8.05
C PHE A 84 11.87 8.38 -9.42
N LEU A 85 11.18 7.31 -9.81
CA LEU A 85 10.32 7.28 -10.98
C LEU A 85 9.01 6.61 -10.61
N VAL A 86 7.90 7.23 -11.01
CA VAL A 86 6.59 6.59 -11.01
C VAL A 86 6.16 6.38 -12.45
N ASP A 87 5.89 5.13 -12.82
CA ASP A 87 5.37 4.77 -14.14
C ASP A 87 4.45 3.54 -14.03
N ASP A 88 3.30 3.58 -14.71
CA ASP A 88 2.29 2.51 -14.75
C ASP A 88 1.97 1.89 -13.37
N GLY A 89 1.82 2.73 -12.34
CA GLY A 89 1.53 2.28 -10.96
C GLY A 89 2.70 1.61 -10.24
N ASN A 90 3.92 1.75 -10.74
CA ASN A 90 5.15 1.27 -10.10
C ASN A 90 6.01 2.45 -9.65
N LEU A 91 6.57 2.37 -8.45
CA LEU A 91 7.56 3.29 -7.92
C LEU A 91 8.93 2.61 -7.95
N THR A 92 9.91 3.32 -8.50
CA THR A 92 11.32 2.95 -8.46
C THR A 92 12.07 3.97 -7.63
N LEU A 93 12.91 3.51 -6.71
CA LEU A 93 13.87 4.32 -5.94
C LEU A 93 15.29 3.88 -6.27
N GLU A 94 16.14 4.85 -6.54
CA GLU A 94 17.58 4.68 -6.76
C GLU A 94 18.32 5.61 -5.78
N TYR A 95 18.94 5.03 -4.75
CA TYR A 95 19.76 5.79 -3.81
C TYR A 95 21.08 6.21 -4.47
N ASP A 96 21.51 7.46 -4.27
CA ASP A 96 22.62 8.07 -5.02
C ASP A 96 23.98 8.05 -4.29
N CYS A 97 24.10 7.29 -3.21
CA CYS A 97 25.32 7.20 -2.41
C CYS A 97 26.25 6.08 -2.90
N GLU A 98 27.53 6.43 -3.09
CA GLU A 98 28.55 5.49 -3.59
C GLU A 98 28.74 4.30 -2.63
N GLY A 99 28.60 3.08 -3.16
CA GLY A 99 28.83 1.84 -2.43
C GLY A 99 27.76 1.49 -1.40
N PHE A 100 26.59 2.15 -1.45
CA PHE A 100 25.47 1.86 -0.57
C PHE A 100 24.63 0.69 -1.10
N GLU A 101 24.37 -0.29 -0.25
CA GLU A 101 23.52 -1.45 -0.53
C GLU A 101 22.56 -1.65 0.65
N THR A 102 21.26 -1.77 0.38
CA THR A 102 20.24 -2.03 1.41
C THR A 102 19.91 -3.51 1.58
N GLY A 103 20.26 -4.34 0.59
CA GLY A 103 19.86 -5.74 0.52
C GLY A 103 18.38 -5.91 0.13
N THR A 104 17.73 -4.83 -0.31
CA THR A 104 16.34 -4.81 -0.78
C THR A 104 16.20 -4.32 -2.21
N GLU A 105 17.32 -4.00 -2.86
CA GLU A 105 17.42 -3.75 -4.29
C GLU A 105 17.24 -5.02 -5.11
N ASN A 106 16.87 -4.85 -6.38
CA ASN A 106 16.99 -5.88 -7.41
C ASN A 106 18.44 -5.96 -7.96
N ASP A 107 18.67 -6.82 -8.95
CA ASP A 107 19.99 -6.99 -9.59
C ASP A 107 20.52 -5.73 -10.31
N GLU A 108 19.68 -4.71 -10.50
CA GLU A 108 20.04 -3.41 -11.10
C GLU A 108 20.36 -2.34 -10.04
N GLY A 109 20.28 -2.67 -8.75
CA GLY A 109 20.49 -1.71 -7.66
C GLY A 109 19.27 -0.84 -7.36
N LEU A 110 18.09 -1.21 -7.85
CA LEU A 110 16.86 -0.44 -7.71
C LEU A 110 15.93 -1.06 -6.66
N ILE A 111 15.35 -0.23 -5.80
CA ILE A 111 14.26 -0.64 -4.92
C ILE A 111 12.94 -0.33 -5.63
N THR A 112 12.09 -1.34 -5.81
CA THR A 112 10.86 -1.19 -6.59
C THR A 112 9.63 -1.59 -5.79
N TYR A 113 8.52 -0.91 -6.07
CA TYR A 113 7.23 -1.11 -5.43
C TYR A 113 6.10 -1.02 -6.45
N LYS A 114 5.03 -1.78 -6.25
CA LYS A 114 3.69 -1.41 -6.73
C LYS A 114 3.12 -0.35 -5.81
N VAL A 115 2.45 0.66 -6.38
CA VAL A 115 1.83 1.77 -5.65
C VAL A 115 0.32 1.73 -5.79
N ASP A 116 -0.40 1.83 -4.66
CA ASP A 116 -1.85 2.05 -4.65
C ASP A 116 -2.21 3.40 -3.97
N TYR A 117 -3.01 4.18 -4.72
CA TYR A 117 -3.49 5.57 -4.60
C TYR A 117 -4.52 6.02 -3.55
N GLY A 118 -4.28 6.00 -2.24
CA GLY A 118 -5.13 6.71 -1.27
C GLY A 118 -5.24 8.25 -1.44
N LYS A 119 -6.33 8.87 -0.96
CA LYS A 119 -6.50 10.36 -0.99
C LYS A 119 -5.36 11.11 -0.27
N ASN A 120 -4.91 10.57 0.86
CA ASN A 120 -3.78 11.07 1.66
C ASN A 120 -2.89 9.89 2.11
N GLU A 121 -3.00 8.77 1.41
CA GLU A 121 -2.32 7.53 1.78
C GLU A 121 -1.69 6.93 0.53
N ILE A 122 -0.54 6.31 0.68
CA ILE A 122 0.00 5.42 -0.35
C ILE A 122 0.25 4.07 0.29
N LEU A 123 -0.06 3.03 -0.47
CA LEU A 123 0.31 1.66 -0.14
C LEU A 123 1.46 1.26 -1.06
N LEU A 124 2.60 0.88 -0.48
CA LEU A 124 3.76 0.40 -1.21
C LEU A 124 3.91 -1.10 -0.97
N THR A 125 3.80 -1.88 -2.05
CA THR A 125 4.04 -3.33 -2.02
C THR A 125 5.37 -3.62 -2.72
N PRO A 126 6.39 -4.15 -2.03
CA PRO A 126 7.70 -4.40 -2.63
C PRO A 126 7.63 -5.33 -3.84
N THR A 127 8.41 -5.02 -4.87
CA THR A 127 8.58 -5.84 -6.07
C THR A 127 10.05 -6.19 -6.34
N SER A 128 11.01 -5.47 -5.76
CA SER A 128 12.44 -5.83 -5.83
C SER A 128 12.83 -7.01 -4.94
N ILE A 129 12.03 -7.30 -3.90
CA ILE A 129 12.21 -8.45 -3.02
C ILE A 129 11.02 -9.41 -3.09
N ALA A 130 11.30 -10.70 -3.00
CA ALA A 130 10.25 -11.70 -2.89
C ALA A 130 9.66 -11.69 -1.48
N CYS A 131 8.38 -11.37 -1.36
CA CYS A 131 7.63 -11.55 -0.13
C CYS A 131 6.48 -12.53 -0.33
N TYR A 132 6.76 -13.82 -0.10
CA TYR A 132 5.88 -14.93 -0.45
C TYR A 132 4.55 -14.93 0.32
N GLU A 133 4.57 -14.45 1.56
CA GLU A 133 3.41 -14.43 2.43
C GLU A 133 2.77 -13.04 2.53
N GLY A 134 3.30 -12.06 1.78
CA GLY A 134 2.74 -10.71 1.66
C GLY A 134 3.48 -9.67 2.51
N CYS A 135 3.90 -8.59 1.84
CA CYS A 135 4.54 -7.43 2.45
C CYS A 135 3.89 -6.18 1.88
N SER A 136 3.49 -5.23 2.71
CA SER A 136 3.03 -3.92 2.26
C SER A 136 3.21 -2.87 3.34
N TYR A 137 3.45 -1.64 2.91
CA TYR A 137 3.75 -0.51 3.77
C TYR A 137 2.77 0.61 3.50
N LYS A 138 2.10 1.08 4.54
CA LYS A 138 1.14 2.18 4.46
C LYS A 138 1.80 3.47 4.91
N TYR A 139 1.80 4.47 4.03
CA TYR A 139 2.25 5.81 4.36
C TYR A 139 1.09 6.79 4.33
N VAL A 140 1.16 7.79 5.21
CA VAL A 140 0.20 8.89 5.28
C VAL A 140 0.92 10.19 4.96
N ARG A 141 0.29 11.05 4.16
CA ARG A 141 0.82 12.37 3.79
C ARG A 141 0.89 13.28 5.01
N THR A 142 2.04 13.89 5.24
CA THR A 142 2.29 14.86 6.33
C THR A 142 2.62 16.27 5.83
N GLY A 143 2.98 16.43 4.55
CA GLY A 143 3.33 17.72 3.95
C GLY A 143 3.21 17.77 2.42
N ILE A 144 3.24 19.00 1.88
CA ILE A 144 3.35 19.35 0.45
C ILE A 144 4.55 20.28 0.29
#